data_AF-A0A7W6A5W3-F1
#
_entry.id   AF-A0A7W6A5W3-F1
#
_cell.length_a   1.000
_cell.length_b   1.000
_cell.length_c   1.000
_cell.angle_alpha   90.00
_cell.angle_beta   90.00
_cell.angle_gamma   90.00
#
_symmetry.space_group_name_H-M   'P 1'
#
loop_
_entity.id
_entity.type
_entity.pdbx_description
1 polymer ?
#
loop_
_entity_poly.entity_id
_entity_poly.type
_entity_poly.pdbx_seq_one_letter_code
_entity_poly.pdbx_strand_id
1 'polypeptide(L)'
;MAEPGDPTGPGAAQDDHDHDAHVGFVSPASLAGRPRAPEPAPAPPPAPSKPLEREPDLFDPPEPAPVSPVSAAEARPEPRPEPGPFDRTEPFTAAREPRLSAGRERAAKDAQPPRREPVGRNAPQTAPMSLYAVYVLILLAVPTLGVAAVLALLAVTGRDGPQEPVAASHFIYQQRTLWSAAVAVVLGALLVIVNIGVFVLFLLALWVLARGVFGVMRLKAGRPIDNPRTWLF
;
A
#
# COMPACT_ATOMS: atom_id res chain seq x y z
N MET A 1 24.30 -28.73 -79.64
CA MET A 1 25.55 -28.69 -78.87
C MET A 1 25.25 -29.21 -77.47
N ALA A 2 25.31 -30.52 -77.29
CA ALA A 2 25.20 -31.18 -75.99
C ALA A 2 26.52 -31.90 -75.79
N GLU A 3 27.28 -31.51 -74.76
CA GLU A 3 28.42 -32.30 -74.28
C GLU A 3 27.93 -33.26 -73.18
N PRO A 4 28.16 -34.58 -73.33
CA PRO A 4 27.95 -35.58 -72.29
C PRO A 4 29.25 -35.80 -71.48
N GLY A 5 29.15 -35.73 -70.16
CA GLY A 5 30.22 -36.17 -69.25
C GLY A 5 29.94 -37.57 -68.69
N ASP A 6 30.84 -38.50 -69.00
CA ASP A 6 30.92 -39.91 -68.57
C ASP A 6 31.31 -40.04 -67.06
N PRO A 7 31.09 -41.21 -66.40
CA PRO A 7 30.98 -41.38 -64.95
C PRO A 7 32.31 -41.72 -64.27
N THR A 8 32.37 -41.51 -62.95
CA THR A 8 33.40 -42.12 -62.10
C THR A 8 32.72 -43.03 -61.07
N GLY A 9 33.25 -44.25 -60.96
CA GLY A 9 32.64 -45.41 -60.32
C GLY A 9 32.52 -45.39 -58.79
N PRO A 10 32.14 -46.55 -58.21
CA PRO A 10 31.52 -46.65 -56.89
C PRO A 10 32.58 -46.75 -55.80
N GLY A 11 32.41 -45.98 -54.72
CA GLY A 11 33.22 -46.16 -53.53
C GLY A 11 33.34 -44.91 -52.68
N ALA A 12 32.35 -44.68 -51.83
CA ALA A 12 32.55 -44.30 -50.44
C ALA A 12 31.18 -44.21 -49.80
N ALA A 13 31.02 -44.91 -48.67
CA ALA A 13 29.87 -44.83 -47.82
C ALA A 13 29.56 -43.36 -47.53
N GLN A 14 28.45 -42.87 -48.08
CA GLN A 14 27.83 -41.65 -47.62
C GLN A 14 27.23 -42.02 -46.28
N ASP A 15 27.91 -41.65 -45.20
CA ASP A 15 27.34 -41.62 -43.87
C ASP A 15 26.05 -40.79 -43.97
N ASP A 16 24.90 -41.47 -43.95
CA ASP A 16 23.57 -40.90 -43.74
C ASP A 16 23.56 -40.31 -42.32
N HIS A 17 24.17 -39.13 -42.18
CA HIS A 17 23.88 -38.24 -41.07
C HIS A 17 22.66 -37.43 -41.47
N ASP A 18 21.49 -37.91 -41.07
CA ASP A 18 20.23 -37.16 -41.08
C ASP A 18 20.41 -35.83 -40.32
N HIS A 19 20.80 -34.78 -41.04
CA HIS A 19 21.01 -33.44 -40.48
C HIS A 19 19.69 -32.78 -40.05
N ASP A 20 18.55 -33.35 -40.45
CA ASP A 20 17.21 -32.88 -40.13
C ASP A 20 16.84 -33.13 -38.65
N ALA A 21 17.54 -34.02 -37.94
CA ALA A 21 17.31 -34.29 -36.53
C ALA A 21 17.73 -33.12 -35.60
N HIS A 22 18.55 -32.19 -36.08
CA HIS A 22 19.05 -31.06 -35.29
C HIS A 22 18.25 -29.77 -35.47
N VAL A 23 17.29 -29.74 -36.40
CA VAL A 23 16.49 -28.55 -36.70
C VAL A 23 15.08 -28.74 -36.17
N GLY A 24 14.87 -28.78 -34.86
CA GLY A 24 13.60 -28.45 -34.15
C GLY A 24 12.25 -29.02 -34.63
N PHE A 25 12.20 -29.87 -35.64
CA PHE A 25 11.01 -30.46 -36.23
C PHE A 25 10.88 -31.88 -35.68
N VAL A 26 9.65 -32.23 -35.30
CA VAL A 26 9.33 -33.50 -34.64
C VAL A 26 9.64 -34.66 -35.57
N SER A 27 10.68 -35.46 -35.28
CA SER A 27 10.99 -36.65 -36.06
C SER A 27 9.83 -37.66 -36.00
N PRO A 28 9.56 -38.42 -37.07
CA PRO A 28 8.47 -39.41 -37.10
C PRO A 28 8.60 -40.50 -36.03
N ALA A 29 9.80 -40.74 -35.51
CA ALA A 29 10.03 -41.62 -34.34
C ALA A 29 9.36 -41.10 -33.05
N SER A 30 9.16 -39.79 -32.90
CA SER A 30 8.49 -39.20 -31.73
C SER A 30 6.96 -39.35 -31.76
N LEU A 31 6.39 -39.71 -32.91
CA LEU A 31 4.95 -40.01 -33.07
C LEU A 31 4.60 -41.47 -32.72
N ALA A 32 5.61 -42.32 -32.48
CA ALA A 32 5.38 -43.67 -31.98
C ALA A 32 4.93 -43.61 -30.51
N GLY A 33 3.63 -43.46 -30.31
CA GLY A 33 3.01 -43.44 -29.00
C GLY A 33 3.40 -44.67 -28.17
N ARG A 34 3.86 -44.44 -26.94
CA ARG A 34 4.22 -45.49 -25.98
C ARG A 34 2.94 -46.27 -25.60
N PRO A 35 2.89 -47.60 -25.69
CA PRO A 35 1.74 -48.36 -25.22
C PRO A 35 1.56 -48.15 -23.71
N ARG A 36 0.34 -47.84 -23.30
CA ARG A 36 -0.03 -47.64 -21.89
C ARG A 36 0.04 -49.00 -21.19
N ALA A 37 0.92 -49.15 -20.20
CA ALA A 37 0.87 -50.30 -19.31
C ALA A 37 -0.45 -50.24 -18.49
N PRO A 38 -1.09 -51.38 -18.20
CA PRO A 38 -2.27 -51.39 -17.34
C PRO A 38 -1.92 -50.81 -15.97
N GLU A 39 -2.75 -49.87 -15.52
CA GLU A 39 -2.65 -49.21 -14.23
C GLU A 39 -2.76 -50.27 -13.12
N PRO A 40 -1.83 -50.33 -12.15
CA PRO A 40 -1.99 -51.18 -10.98
C PRO A 40 -3.29 -50.78 -10.26
N ALA A 41 -4.12 -51.75 -9.93
CA ALA A 41 -5.38 -51.52 -9.22
C ALA A 41 -5.15 -50.64 -7.96
N PRO A 42 -6.06 -49.70 -7.65
CA PRO A 42 -5.91 -48.85 -6.48
C PRO A 42 -5.84 -49.71 -5.22
N ALA A 43 -4.81 -49.49 -4.41
CA ALA A 43 -4.65 -50.15 -3.13
C ALA A 43 -5.88 -49.86 -2.24
N PRO A 44 -6.35 -50.84 -1.45
CA PRO A 44 -7.46 -50.61 -0.51
C PRO A 44 -7.09 -49.48 0.47
N PRO A 45 -8.07 -48.64 0.87
CA PRO A 45 -7.82 -47.55 1.78
C PRO A 45 -7.24 -48.09 3.09
N PRO A 46 -6.23 -47.41 3.68
CA PRO A 46 -5.70 -47.78 4.97
C PRO A 46 -6.83 -47.71 6.02
N ALA A 47 -6.90 -48.73 6.87
CA ALA A 47 -7.82 -48.78 8.00
C ALA A 47 -7.70 -47.49 8.85
N PRO A 48 -8.80 -47.02 9.49
CA PRO A 48 -8.79 -45.78 10.24
C PRO A 48 -7.75 -45.84 11.37
N SER A 49 -6.65 -45.12 11.16
CA SER A 49 -5.71 -44.74 12.20
C SER A 49 -6.50 -44.03 13.30
N LYS A 50 -6.26 -44.48 14.53
CA LYS A 50 -6.71 -43.98 15.84
C LYS A 50 -7.24 -42.53 15.89
N PRO A 51 -8.25 -42.23 16.74
CA PRO A 51 -8.72 -40.86 16.94
C PRO A 51 -7.55 -39.91 17.23
N LEU A 52 -7.46 -38.84 16.44
CA LEU A 52 -6.47 -37.77 16.59
C LEU A 52 -6.58 -37.20 18.02
N GLU A 53 -5.58 -37.50 18.86
CA GLU A 53 -5.38 -36.78 20.11
C GLU A 53 -5.08 -35.33 19.75
N ARG A 54 -5.87 -34.41 20.31
CA ARG A 54 -5.77 -32.98 20.07
C ARG A 54 -4.45 -32.47 20.63
N GLU A 55 -3.45 -32.21 19.78
CA GLU A 55 -2.31 -31.37 20.18
C GLU A 55 -2.83 -29.97 20.50
N PRO A 56 -2.44 -29.37 21.65
CA PRO A 56 -2.81 -27.99 21.96
C PRO A 56 -2.08 -27.06 20.99
N ASP A 57 -2.87 -26.26 20.24
CA ASP A 57 -2.33 -25.33 19.25
C ASP A 57 -1.60 -24.18 19.96
N LEU A 58 -0.54 -23.64 19.34
CA LEU A 58 0.22 -22.49 19.85
C LEU A 58 -0.65 -21.23 20.11
N PHE A 59 -1.85 -21.20 19.54
CA PHE A 59 -2.84 -20.13 19.66
C PHE A 59 -4.00 -20.46 20.62
N ASP A 60 -3.97 -21.61 21.30
CA ASP A 60 -4.92 -21.88 22.37
C ASP A 60 -4.67 -20.91 23.54
N PRO A 61 -5.69 -20.15 23.98
CA PRO A 61 -5.54 -19.23 25.09
C PRO A 61 -5.18 -20.03 26.36
N PRO A 62 -4.21 -19.59 27.18
CA PRO A 62 -3.87 -20.29 28.41
C PRO A 62 -5.11 -20.34 29.29
N GLU A 63 -5.43 -21.55 29.75
CA GLU A 63 -6.56 -21.79 30.65
C GLU A 63 -6.44 -20.87 31.87
N PRO A 64 -7.50 -20.09 32.21
CA PRO A 64 -7.40 -19.14 33.31
C PRO A 64 -7.22 -19.91 34.63
N ALA A 65 -6.06 -19.74 35.25
CA ALA A 65 -5.77 -20.31 36.56
C ALA A 65 -6.85 -19.87 37.57
N PRO A 66 -7.28 -20.76 38.48
CA PRO A 66 -8.29 -20.42 39.48
C PRO A 66 -7.76 -19.31 40.40
N VAL A 67 -8.38 -18.14 40.29
CA VAL A 67 -8.11 -17.01 41.19
C VAL A 67 -8.52 -17.38 42.60
N SER A 68 -7.53 -17.53 43.49
CA SER A 68 -7.77 -17.64 44.93
C SER A 68 -8.31 -16.29 45.45
N PRO A 69 -9.39 -16.27 46.25
CA PRO A 69 -9.90 -15.03 46.82
C PRO A 69 -8.91 -14.53 47.89
N VAL A 70 -8.23 -13.42 47.61
CA VAL A 70 -7.50 -12.67 48.63
C VAL A 70 -8.54 -12.00 49.52
N SER A 71 -8.48 -12.37 50.79
CA SER A 71 -9.28 -11.88 51.91
C SER A 71 -9.46 -10.36 51.94
N ALA A 72 -10.67 -9.99 52.36
CA ALA A 72 -11.02 -8.69 52.89
C ALA A 72 -9.97 -8.18 53.90
N ALA A 73 -9.45 -6.98 53.64
CA ALA A 73 -8.75 -6.18 54.64
C ALA A 73 -8.98 -4.68 54.35
N GLU A 74 -9.84 -4.11 55.20
CA GLU A 74 -9.71 -2.79 55.79
C GLU A 74 -9.89 -1.54 54.91
N ALA A 75 -11.11 -1.01 54.99
CA ALA A 75 -11.41 0.40 54.79
C ALA A 75 -10.65 1.28 55.81
N ARG A 76 -9.91 2.28 55.33
CA ARG A 76 -9.48 3.44 56.13
C ARG A 76 -9.92 4.73 55.45
N PRO A 77 -10.65 5.63 56.13
CA PRO A 77 -11.00 6.95 55.60
C PRO A 77 -9.81 7.91 55.77
N GLU A 78 -9.43 8.63 54.71
CA GLU A 78 -8.44 9.70 54.80
C GLU A 78 -9.01 10.95 55.53
N PRO A 79 -8.21 11.62 56.39
CA PRO A 79 -8.62 12.86 57.05
C PRO A 79 -8.39 14.09 56.16
N ARG A 80 -9.41 14.95 56.13
CA ARG A 80 -9.44 16.26 55.46
C ARG A 80 -8.45 17.23 56.13
N PRO A 81 -7.56 17.93 55.41
CA PRO A 81 -6.69 18.93 56.03
C PRO A 81 -7.44 20.26 56.29
N GLU A 82 -7.29 20.75 57.52
CA GLU A 82 -7.80 22.01 58.07
C GLU A 82 -7.18 23.26 57.40
N PRO A 83 -7.89 24.40 57.31
CA PRO A 83 -7.33 25.66 56.83
C PRO A 83 -6.43 26.33 57.90
N GLY A 84 -5.23 26.74 57.50
CA GLY A 84 -4.24 27.42 58.35
C GLY A 84 -4.59 28.87 58.70
N PRO A 85 -3.86 29.48 59.66
CA PRO A 85 -4.35 30.57 60.52
C PRO A 85 -4.16 31.99 59.98
N PHE A 86 -4.03 32.17 58.67
CA PHE A 86 -3.67 33.47 58.06
C PHE A 86 -4.62 33.95 56.98
N ASP A 87 -5.93 33.81 57.19
CA ASP A 87 -6.90 34.48 56.31
C ASP A 87 -7.96 35.21 57.14
N ARG A 88 -7.56 36.38 57.63
CA ARG A 88 -8.48 37.35 58.21
C ARG A 88 -7.92 38.76 58.02
N THR A 89 -8.38 39.45 56.99
CA THR A 89 -8.59 40.91 57.02
C THR A 89 -9.43 41.35 55.81
N GLU A 90 -10.73 41.49 56.03
CA GLU A 90 -11.59 42.50 55.40
C GLU A 90 -11.86 43.57 56.48
N PRO A 91 -12.28 44.83 56.20
CA PRO A 91 -12.86 45.33 54.95
C PRO A 91 -12.37 46.75 54.53
N PHE A 92 -12.99 47.28 53.46
CA PHE A 92 -13.39 48.69 53.25
C PHE A 92 -12.78 49.39 52.02
N THR A 93 -13.44 49.30 50.86
CA THR A 93 -14.16 50.45 50.24
C THR A 93 -14.83 50.06 48.91
N ALA A 94 -16.01 50.66 48.71
CA ALA A 94 -16.96 50.51 47.62
C ALA A 94 -16.43 50.60 46.19
N ALA A 95 -16.98 49.79 45.27
CA ALA A 95 -17.72 50.29 44.10
C ALA A 95 -18.37 49.16 43.26
N ARG A 96 -19.70 49.10 43.32
CA ARG A 96 -20.66 48.91 42.21
C ARG A 96 -20.41 47.78 41.19
N GLU A 97 -21.15 46.68 41.36
CA GLU A 97 -21.44 45.72 40.30
C GLU A 97 -22.24 46.37 39.13
N PRO A 98 -22.09 45.84 37.92
CA PRO A 98 -23.25 45.21 37.30
C PRO A 98 -23.01 43.72 37.09
N ARG A 99 -23.83 42.92 37.79
CA ARG A 99 -24.03 41.50 37.56
C ARG A 99 -24.52 41.31 36.13
N LEU A 100 -23.74 40.68 35.25
CA LEU A 100 -24.19 39.91 34.07
C LEU A 100 -22.97 39.48 33.23
N SER A 101 -22.28 38.43 33.63
CA SER A 101 -21.37 37.66 32.73
C SER A 101 -20.87 36.32 33.31
N ALA A 102 -21.04 36.07 34.61
CA ALA A 102 -20.59 34.84 35.28
C ALA A 102 -21.33 33.53 34.88
N GLY A 103 -22.26 33.59 33.92
CA GLY A 103 -22.98 32.41 33.41
C GLY A 103 -22.34 31.74 32.19
N ARG A 104 -21.37 32.38 31.51
CA ARG A 104 -20.81 31.84 30.26
C ARG A 104 -19.50 31.07 30.44
N GLU A 105 -18.80 31.27 31.56
CA GLU A 105 -17.50 30.62 31.80
C GLU A 105 -17.60 29.30 32.56
N ARG A 106 -18.73 29.01 33.22
CA ARG A 106 -18.94 27.71 33.91
C ARG A 106 -19.42 26.59 33.00
N ALA A 107 -20.01 26.91 31.84
CA ALA A 107 -20.43 25.91 30.85
C ALA A 107 -19.29 25.49 29.89
N ALA A 108 -18.18 26.22 29.87
CA ALA A 108 -17.04 25.94 29.00
C ALA A 108 -15.94 25.09 29.67
N LYS A 109 -16.15 24.64 30.92
CA LYS A 109 -15.14 23.90 31.69
C LYS A 109 -15.38 22.39 31.78
N ASP A 110 -16.57 21.91 31.40
CA ASP A 110 -16.90 20.48 31.41
C ASP A 110 -17.02 19.85 30.01
N ALA A 111 -16.78 20.63 28.94
CA ALA A 111 -16.65 20.08 27.60
C ALA A 111 -15.22 19.59 27.38
N GLN A 112 -14.87 18.48 28.02
CA GLN A 112 -13.70 17.69 27.66
C GLN A 112 -13.80 17.39 26.15
N PRO A 113 -12.91 17.90 25.28
CA PRO A 113 -12.90 17.48 23.89
C PRO A 113 -12.76 15.95 23.87
N PRO A 114 -13.48 15.23 22.98
CA PRO A 114 -13.44 13.78 22.94
C PRO A 114 -11.98 13.37 22.96
N ARG A 115 -11.59 12.69 24.05
CA ARG A 115 -10.24 12.19 24.27
C ARG A 115 -9.95 11.34 23.04
N ARG A 116 -9.15 11.87 22.12
CA ARG A 116 -8.63 11.10 21.00
C ARG A 116 -7.79 10.03 21.65
N GLU A 117 -8.36 8.84 21.76
CA GLU A 117 -7.63 7.62 22.05
C GLU A 117 -6.35 7.69 21.21
N PRO A 118 -5.15 7.61 21.81
CA PRO A 118 -3.94 7.44 21.03
C PRO A 118 -4.04 6.04 20.41
N VAL A 119 -4.75 5.95 19.27
CA VAL A 119 -4.74 4.78 18.40
C VAL A 119 -3.28 4.38 18.28
N GLY A 120 -3.02 3.15 18.75
CA GLY A 120 -1.70 2.71 19.16
C GLY A 120 -0.62 3.16 18.19
N ARG A 121 0.37 3.88 18.70
CA ARG A 121 1.58 4.38 18.03
C ARG A 121 2.35 3.31 17.23
N ASN A 122 1.94 2.04 17.31
CA ASN A 122 2.66 0.87 16.83
C ASN A 122 1.81 -0.13 16.04
N ALA A 123 0.56 0.18 15.64
CA ALA A 123 -0.07 -0.62 14.60
C ALA A 123 0.75 -0.43 13.31
N PRO A 124 1.15 -1.49 12.59
CA PRO A 124 1.78 -1.35 11.29
C PRO A 124 0.87 -0.48 10.43
N GLN A 125 1.27 0.76 10.18
CA GLN A 125 0.53 1.70 9.33
C GLN A 125 0.70 1.21 7.89
N THR A 126 -0.02 0.15 7.54
CA THR A 126 -0.05 -0.40 6.20
C THR A 126 -0.77 0.63 5.33
N ALA A 127 0.00 1.35 4.52
CA ALA A 127 -0.55 2.28 3.58
C ALA A 127 -1.60 1.56 2.71
N PRO A 128 -2.80 2.15 2.52
CA PRO A 128 -3.86 1.49 1.75
C PRO A 128 -3.36 1.18 0.34
N MET A 129 -3.66 -0.03 -0.14
CA MET A 129 -3.22 -0.56 -1.44
C MET A 129 -3.57 0.39 -2.61
N SER A 130 -4.66 1.15 -2.48
CA SER A 130 -5.08 2.17 -3.45
C SER A 130 -4.03 3.26 -3.71
N LEU A 131 -3.25 3.68 -2.69
CA LEU A 131 -2.20 4.70 -2.88
C LEU A 131 -1.07 4.15 -3.73
N TYR A 132 -0.68 2.89 -3.52
CA TYR A 132 0.31 2.22 -4.37
C TYR A 132 -0.19 2.10 -5.79
N ALA A 133 -1.45 1.71 -5.99
CA ALA A 133 -2.05 1.63 -7.32
C ALA A 133 -1.99 2.98 -8.05
N VAL A 134 -2.37 4.08 -7.39
CA VAL A 134 -2.30 5.43 -7.98
C VAL A 134 -0.86 5.82 -8.32
N TYR A 135 0.12 5.52 -7.48
CA TYR A 135 1.54 5.77 -7.82
C TYR A 135 2.01 4.94 -9.01
N VAL A 136 1.61 3.68 -9.11
CA VAL A 136 1.91 2.84 -10.27
C VAL A 136 1.30 3.44 -11.53
N LEU A 137 0.05 3.91 -11.49
CA LEU A 137 -0.57 4.58 -12.63
C LEU A 137 0.13 5.90 -12.99
N ILE A 138 0.61 6.68 -12.01
CA ILE A 138 1.43 7.88 -12.25
C ILE A 138 2.74 7.49 -12.97
N LEU A 139 3.41 6.41 -12.55
CA LEU A 139 4.65 5.95 -13.18
C LEU A 139 4.40 5.40 -14.60
N LEU A 140 3.26 4.75 -14.82
CA LEU A 140 2.83 4.32 -16.15
C LEU A 140 2.33 5.46 -17.04
N ALA A 141 2.20 6.69 -16.53
CA ALA A 141 1.67 7.81 -17.31
C ALA A 141 2.47 8.03 -18.60
N VAL A 142 3.80 8.05 -18.53
CA VAL A 142 4.65 8.30 -19.71
C VAL A 142 4.64 7.16 -20.73
N PRO A 143 4.89 5.88 -20.36
CA PRO A 143 4.89 4.79 -21.35
C PRO A 143 3.50 4.55 -21.98
N THR A 144 2.42 4.96 -21.31
CA THR A 144 1.05 4.87 -21.85
C THR A 144 0.57 6.14 -22.53
N LEU A 145 1.46 7.11 -22.82
CA LEU A 145 1.11 8.41 -23.41
C LEU A 145 -0.04 9.14 -22.67
N GLY A 146 -0.07 9.02 -21.35
CA GLY A 146 -1.00 9.71 -20.47
C GLY A 146 -2.26 8.93 -20.11
N VAL A 147 -2.55 7.79 -20.75
CA VAL A 147 -3.77 7.00 -20.47
C VAL A 147 -3.83 6.58 -18.99
N ALA A 148 -2.72 6.10 -18.43
CA ALA A 148 -2.67 5.74 -17.02
C ALA A 148 -2.84 6.95 -16.08
N ALA A 149 -2.38 8.15 -16.47
CA ALA A 149 -2.60 9.36 -15.69
C ALA A 149 -4.08 9.77 -15.66
N VAL A 150 -4.82 9.56 -16.75
CA VAL A 150 -6.28 9.79 -16.76
C VAL A 150 -6.98 8.84 -15.79
N LEU A 151 -6.64 7.55 -15.83
CA LEU A 151 -7.20 6.57 -14.87
C LEU A 151 -6.85 6.93 -13.41
N ALA A 152 -5.62 7.38 -13.15
CA ALA A 152 -5.21 7.83 -11.83
C ALA A 152 -5.98 9.08 -11.38
N LEU A 153 -6.15 10.05 -12.29
CA LEU A 153 -6.90 11.27 -12.03
C LEU A 153 -8.37 10.94 -11.70
N LEU A 154 -8.99 10.00 -12.42
CA LEU A 154 -10.33 9.52 -12.10
C LEU A 154 -10.37 8.79 -10.75
N ALA A 155 -9.35 7.98 -10.42
CA ALA A 155 -9.30 7.25 -9.16
C ALA A 155 -9.19 8.14 -7.91
N VAL A 156 -8.62 9.35 -8.06
CA VAL A 156 -8.42 10.33 -6.97
C VAL A 156 -9.51 11.42 -6.94
N THR A 157 -10.20 11.67 -8.05
CA THR A 157 -11.19 12.74 -8.15
C THR A 157 -12.51 12.34 -7.51
N GLY A 158 -13.11 13.25 -6.75
CA GLY A 158 -14.41 13.02 -6.09
C GLY A 158 -14.37 12.01 -4.94
N ARG A 159 -13.17 11.62 -4.51
CA ARG A 159 -12.95 10.63 -3.44
C ARG A 159 -12.52 11.33 -2.16
N ASP A 160 -13.12 10.97 -1.03
CA ASP A 160 -12.66 11.44 0.27
C ASP A 160 -11.28 10.87 0.57
N GLY A 161 -10.37 11.75 1.01
CA GLY A 161 -9.02 11.37 1.36
C GLY A 161 -8.97 10.45 2.59
N PRO A 162 -7.96 9.56 2.70
CA PRO A 162 -7.75 8.78 3.92
C PRO A 162 -7.59 9.67 5.16
N GLN A 163 -8.07 9.22 6.31
CA GLN A 163 -7.95 9.97 7.57
C GLN A 163 -6.57 9.84 8.24
N GLU A 164 -5.86 8.74 7.95
CA GLU A 164 -4.52 8.51 8.50
C GLU A 164 -3.52 9.55 7.99
N PRO A 165 -2.73 10.22 8.85
CA PRO A 165 -1.87 11.34 8.46
C PRO A 165 -0.91 11.02 7.30
N VAL A 166 -0.29 9.83 7.34
CA VAL A 166 0.61 9.38 6.28
C VAL A 166 -0.15 9.21 4.98
N ALA A 167 -1.26 8.49 4.99
CA ALA A 167 -2.06 8.24 3.79
C ALA A 167 -2.68 9.52 3.21
N ALA A 168 -3.18 10.43 4.07
CA ALA A 168 -3.73 11.72 3.70
C ALA A 168 -2.70 12.59 2.94
N SER A 169 -1.47 12.67 3.46
CA SER A 169 -0.40 13.45 2.81
C SER A 169 -0.08 12.94 1.40
N HIS A 170 -0.03 11.62 1.20
CA HIS A 170 0.22 11.04 -0.12
C HIS A 170 -0.96 11.22 -1.07
N PHE A 171 -2.19 11.08 -0.59
CA PHE A 171 -3.39 11.31 -1.40
C PHE A 171 -3.42 12.74 -1.96
N ILE A 172 -3.17 13.75 -1.11
CA ILE A 172 -3.11 15.16 -1.52
C ILE A 172 -1.97 15.38 -2.54
N TYR A 173 -0.80 14.78 -2.30
CA TYR A 173 0.34 14.88 -3.20
C TYR A 173 0.07 14.27 -4.58
N GLN A 174 -0.58 13.10 -4.62
CA GLN A 174 -1.00 12.43 -5.86
C GLN A 174 -2.00 13.29 -6.62
N GLN A 175 -3.06 13.75 -5.95
CA GLN A 175 -4.07 14.61 -6.55
C GLN A 175 -3.46 15.84 -7.20
N ARG A 176 -2.56 16.53 -6.48
CA ARG A 176 -1.87 17.70 -7.02
C ARG A 176 -0.98 17.38 -8.21
N THR A 177 -0.24 16.28 -8.14
CA THR A 177 0.62 15.84 -9.25
C THR A 177 -0.20 15.60 -10.51
N LEU A 178 -1.35 14.94 -10.38
CA LEU A 178 -2.23 14.60 -11.50
C LEU A 178 -2.90 15.85 -12.10
N TRP A 179 -3.39 16.77 -11.26
CA TRP A 179 -3.97 18.03 -11.74
C TRP A 179 -2.92 18.96 -12.37
N SER A 180 -1.74 19.09 -11.77
CA SER A 180 -0.63 19.84 -12.36
C SER A 180 -0.20 19.24 -13.69
N ALA A 181 -0.10 17.91 -13.78
CA ALA A 181 0.22 17.23 -15.03
C ALA A 181 -0.87 17.42 -16.09
N ALA A 182 -2.15 17.31 -15.72
CA ALA A 182 -3.26 17.54 -16.64
C ALA A 182 -3.21 18.95 -17.25
N VAL A 183 -3.05 19.98 -16.41
CA VAL A 183 -2.93 21.37 -16.89
C VAL A 183 -1.69 21.56 -17.76
N ALA A 184 -0.54 21.01 -17.34
CA ALA A 184 0.71 21.12 -18.09
C ALA A 184 0.67 20.38 -19.43
N VAL A 185 -0.04 19.25 -19.54
CA VAL A 185 -0.28 18.56 -20.81
C VAL A 185 -1.11 19.42 -21.74
N VAL A 186 -2.22 20.01 -21.26
CA VAL A 186 -3.06 20.90 -22.07
C VAL A 186 -2.26 22.10 -22.59
N LEU A 187 -1.50 22.74 -21.70
CA LEU A 187 -0.64 23.86 -22.06
C LEU A 187 0.47 23.43 -23.04
N GLY A 188 1.16 22.32 -22.75
CA GLY A 188 2.21 21.77 -23.59
C GLY A 188 1.71 21.42 -24.99
N ALA A 189 0.53 20.79 -25.09
CA ALA A 189 -0.11 20.46 -26.37
C ALA A 189 -0.43 21.73 -27.19
N LEU A 190 -0.90 22.80 -26.56
CA LEU A 190 -1.11 24.09 -27.24
C LEU A 190 0.21 24.68 -27.75
N LEU A 191 1.28 24.58 -26.96
CA LEU A 191 2.62 25.04 -27.33
C LEU A 191 3.29 24.19 -28.42
N VAL A 192 2.77 23.00 -28.75
CA VAL A 192 3.31 22.17 -29.86
C VAL A 192 3.15 22.90 -31.20
N ILE A 193 2.12 23.75 -31.36
CA ILE A 193 1.89 24.55 -32.57
C ILE A 193 3.11 25.39 -32.94
N VAL A 194 3.86 25.86 -31.92
CA VAL A 194 5.08 26.67 -32.09
C VAL A 194 6.37 25.86 -31.86
N ASN A 195 6.31 24.52 -31.91
CA ASN A 195 7.40 23.56 -31.66
C ASN A 195 8.02 23.58 -30.25
N ILE A 196 7.69 24.55 -29.40
CA ILE A 196 8.18 24.62 -28.01
C ILE A 196 7.52 23.55 -27.12
N GLY A 197 6.29 23.14 -27.46
CA GLY A 197 5.50 22.20 -26.66
C GLY A 197 6.18 20.85 -26.45
N VAL A 198 6.97 20.37 -27.41
CA VAL A 198 7.68 19.08 -27.29
C VAL A 198 8.66 19.10 -26.10
N PHE A 199 9.42 20.18 -25.93
CA PHE A 199 10.34 20.32 -24.80
C PHE A 199 9.60 20.46 -23.47
N VAL A 200 8.48 21.18 -23.46
CA VAL A 200 7.63 21.33 -22.26
C VAL A 200 7.04 19.98 -21.85
N LEU A 201 6.50 19.21 -22.79
CA LEU A 201 5.94 17.88 -22.53
C LEU A 201 7.03 16.87 -22.12
N PHE A 202 8.24 16.99 -22.66
CA PHE A 202 9.38 16.16 -22.23
C PHE A 202 9.81 16.47 -20.79
N LEU A 203 9.98 17.75 -20.44
CA LEU A 203 10.27 18.16 -19.06
C LEU A 203 9.16 17.74 -18.10
N LEU A 204 7.90 17.84 -18.55
CA LEU A 204 6.76 17.37 -17.78
C LEU A 204 6.83 15.86 -17.54
N ALA A 205 7.18 15.06 -18.55
CA ALA A 205 7.34 13.62 -18.41
C ALA A 205 8.39 13.27 -17.33
N LEU A 206 9.56 13.92 -17.37
CA LEU A 206 10.59 13.75 -16.34
C LEU A 206 10.09 14.16 -14.95
N TRP A 207 9.39 15.29 -14.87
CA TRP A 207 8.82 15.78 -13.60
C TRP A 207 7.79 14.80 -13.01
N VAL A 208 6.88 14.26 -13.83
CA VAL A 208 5.87 13.27 -13.38
C VAL A 208 6.54 12.00 -12.87
N LEU A 209 7.57 11.49 -13.57
CA LEU A 209 8.32 10.31 -13.13
C LEU A 209 9.02 10.54 -11.80
N ALA A 210 9.75 11.66 -11.68
CA ALA A 210 10.45 11.99 -10.46
C ALA A 210 9.50 12.11 -9.26
N ARG A 211 8.33 12.76 -9.45
CA ARG A 211 7.26 12.87 -8.43
C ARG A 211 6.71 11.50 -8.05
N GLY A 212 6.44 10.64 -9.03
CA GLY A 212 5.95 9.28 -8.79
C GLY A 212 6.94 8.44 -7.98
N VAL A 213 8.23 8.47 -8.35
CA VAL A 213 9.30 7.73 -7.66
C VAL A 213 9.51 8.25 -6.23
N PHE A 214 9.55 9.57 -6.04
CA PHE A 214 9.71 10.15 -4.71
C PHE A 214 8.53 9.79 -3.79
N GLY A 215 7.30 9.93 -4.30
CA GLY A 215 6.09 9.61 -3.56
C GLY A 215 6.01 8.14 -3.15
N VAL A 216 6.30 7.21 -4.06
CA VAL A 216 6.29 5.77 -3.72
C VAL A 216 7.42 5.39 -2.77
N MET A 217 8.60 6.01 -2.89
CA MET A 217 9.73 5.75 -1.99
C MET A 217 9.42 6.20 -0.56
N ARG A 218 8.77 7.35 -0.37
CA ARG A 218 8.33 7.80 0.96
C ARG A 218 7.18 6.97 1.52
N LEU A 219 6.24 6.57 0.68
CA LEU A 219 5.15 5.69 1.08
C LEU A 219 5.68 4.34 1.57
N LYS A 220 6.62 3.74 0.84
CA LYS A 220 7.30 2.49 1.23
C LYS A 220 8.09 2.61 2.53
N ALA A 221 8.64 3.80 2.79
CA ALA A 221 9.33 4.09 4.04
C ALA A 221 8.37 4.38 5.21
N GLY A 222 7.05 4.35 5.00
CA GLY A 222 6.05 4.71 6.01
C GLY A 222 6.12 6.17 6.47
N ARG A 223 6.78 7.05 5.68
CA ARG A 223 6.99 8.45 6.04
C ARG A 223 5.97 9.35 5.35
N PRO A 224 5.33 10.29 6.07
CA PRO A 224 4.44 11.27 5.44
C PRO A 224 5.22 12.19 4.48
N ILE A 225 4.49 12.86 3.60
CA ILE A 225 5.06 13.90 2.76
C ILE A 225 5.03 15.22 3.54
N ASP A 226 6.21 15.76 3.83
CA ASP A 226 6.40 16.96 4.67
C ASP A 226 5.56 18.15 4.17
N ASN A 227 5.56 18.38 2.85
CA ASN A 227 4.74 19.41 2.22
C ASN A 227 4.01 18.83 1.00
N PRO A 228 2.80 18.26 1.17
CA PRO A 228 2.07 17.62 0.07
C PRO A 228 1.60 18.62 -0.99
N ARG A 229 1.67 19.92 -0.66
CA ARG A 229 1.32 21.04 -1.54
C ARG A 229 2.51 21.63 -2.30
N THR A 230 3.69 21.03 -2.17
CA THR A 230 4.87 21.45 -2.92
C THR A 230 4.72 21.18 -4.43
N TRP A 231 5.32 22.05 -5.23
CA TRP A 231 5.49 21.84 -6.67
C TRP A 231 6.64 20.88 -7.00
N LEU A 232 7.57 20.65 -6.07
CA LEU A 232 8.77 19.82 -6.28
C LEU A 232 8.69 18.47 -5.56
N PHE A 233 9.47 18.21 -4.51
CA PHE A 233 9.48 16.94 -3.79
C PHE A 233 9.11 17.14 -2.33
#